data_AF-A0A939DJH6-F1
#
_entry.id   AF-A0A939DJH6-F1
#
_cell.length_a   1.000
_cell.length_b   1.000
_cell.length_c   1.000
_cell.angle_alpha   90.00
_cell.angle_beta   90.00
_cell.angle_gamma   90.00
#
_symmetry.space_group_name_H-M   'P 1'
#
loop_
_entity.id
_entity.type
_entity.pdbx_description
1 polymer ?
#
loop_
_entity_poly.entity_id
_entity_poly.type
_entity_poly.pdbx_seq_one_letter_code
_entity_poly.pdbx_strand_id
1 'polypeptide(L)'
;MKIYSLLLLLLISTVQAATLYKLVKADGTVVFTDQPVEGAVPVDLPQINTAKPLAAKPVVPPPDARSSRPQVQYQVAITTPAPEATLRDNLGRVQIQASVQPDPRGAGSYQLLLDGKVVETSPSPGFSLSGVNRGEHSIQVNFLSNSGKILASSPQQVFYLHQASALINPR
;
A
#
# COMPACT_ATOMS: atom_id res chain seq x y z
N MET A 1 64.07 -11.15 -1.85
CA MET A 1 62.83 -10.57 -2.42
C MET A 1 62.87 -9.03 -2.37
N LYS A 2 63.89 -8.41 -2.97
CA LYS A 2 64.13 -6.94 -2.95
C LYS A 2 64.24 -6.36 -4.38
N ILE A 3 63.55 -6.99 -5.33
CA ILE A 3 63.61 -6.63 -6.76
C ILE A 3 62.25 -6.14 -7.28
N TYR A 4 61.15 -6.48 -6.60
CA TYR A 4 59.81 -6.06 -7.02
C TYR A 4 59.43 -4.62 -6.59
N SER A 5 60.21 -3.99 -5.71
CA SER A 5 59.93 -2.61 -5.27
C SER A 5 60.52 -1.53 -6.18
N LEU A 6 61.37 -1.90 -7.15
CA LEU A 6 62.03 -0.97 -8.08
C LEU A 6 61.31 -0.88 -9.44
N LEU A 7 60.38 -1.81 -9.74
CA LEU A 7 59.68 -1.86 -11.03
C LEU A 7 58.32 -1.13 -11.04
N LEU A 8 57.85 -0.65 -9.89
CA LEU A 8 56.59 0.11 -9.76
C LEU A 8 56.82 1.64 -9.72
N LEU A 9 57.99 2.11 -10.16
CA LEU A 9 58.35 3.53 -10.19
C LEU A 9 58.56 4.08 -11.62
N LEU A 10 58.11 3.35 -12.65
CA LEU A 10 58.40 3.66 -14.06
C LEU A 10 57.14 3.91 -14.92
N LEU A 11 56.10 4.53 -14.36
CA LEU A 11 54.98 5.05 -15.16
C LEU A 11 54.50 6.39 -14.60
N ILE A 12 55.32 7.42 -14.77
CA ILE A 12 54.88 8.81 -14.69
C ILE A 12 54.97 9.36 -16.11
N SER A 13 53.88 9.24 -16.86
CA SER A 13 53.75 9.89 -18.16
C SER A 13 53.59 11.39 -17.93
N THR A 14 54.58 12.18 -18.33
CA THR A 14 54.49 13.63 -18.37
C THR A 14 53.53 14.05 -19.49
N VAL A 15 52.35 14.55 -19.13
CA VAL A 15 51.51 15.33 -20.05
C VAL A 15 52.20 16.66 -20.31
N GLN A 16 52.60 16.90 -21.56
CA GLN A 16 53.12 18.19 -21.99
C GLN A 16 51.96 19.01 -22.58
N ALA A 17 51.71 20.19 -22.02
CA ALA A 17 50.69 21.11 -22.51
C ALA A 17 51.06 21.62 -23.91
N ALA A 18 50.15 21.50 -24.89
CA ALA A 18 50.36 22.00 -26.24
C ALA A 18 50.53 23.52 -26.21
N THR A 19 51.69 24.01 -26.66
CA THR A 19 52.04 25.44 -26.64
C THR A 19 51.78 26.02 -28.03
N LEU A 20 50.90 27.04 -28.12
CA LEU A 20 50.49 27.67 -29.39
C LEU A 20 51.39 28.89 -29.67
N TYR A 21 51.97 28.98 -30.86
CA TYR A 21 52.92 30.03 -31.24
C TYR A 21 52.32 30.96 -32.30
N LYS A 22 52.55 32.27 -32.15
CA LYS A 22 52.11 33.30 -33.11
C LYS A 22 53.31 33.86 -33.87
N LEU A 23 53.27 33.79 -35.20
CA LEU A 23 54.26 34.41 -36.10
C LEU A 23 53.62 35.58 -36.86
N VAL A 24 54.28 36.73 -36.87
CA VAL A 24 53.91 37.88 -37.71
C VAL A 24 54.93 37.98 -38.84
N LYS A 25 54.49 37.80 -40.08
CA LYS A 25 55.35 37.89 -41.27
C LYS A 25 55.61 39.37 -41.62
N ALA A 26 56.66 39.63 -42.40
CA ALA A 26 57.05 40.98 -42.83
C ALA A 26 55.97 41.69 -43.68
N ASP A 27 55.02 40.94 -44.24
CA ASP A 27 53.87 41.44 -45.00
C ASP A 27 52.64 41.79 -44.13
N GLY A 28 52.75 41.66 -42.79
CA GLY A 28 51.66 41.93 -41.84
C GLY A 28 50.69 40.77 -41.61
N THR A 29 50.88 39.63 -42.27
CA THR A 29 50.03 38.44 -42.10
C THR A 29 50.37 37.71 -40.80
N VAL A 30 49.34 37.37 -40.01
CA VAL A 30 49.48 36.63 -38.76
C VAL A 30 49.17 35.15 -38.99
N VAL A 31 50.10 34.27 -38.64
CA VAL A 31 49.93 32.81 -38.73
C VAL A 31 50.13 32.20 -37.35
N PHE A 32 49.21 31.32 -36.95
CA PHE A 32 49.30 30.55 -35.71
C PHE A 32 49.79 29.13 -36.04
N THR A 33 50.76 28.62 -35.29
CA THR A 33 51.39 27.32 -35.51
C THR A 33 51.62 26.60 -34.19
N ASP A 34 51.43 25.28 -34.20
CA ASP A 34 51.65 24.38 -33.06
C ASP A 34 53.09 23.83 -33.01
N GLN A 35 53.97 24.27 -33.92
CA GLN A 35 55.38 23.91 -33.96
C GLN A 35 56.27 25.14 -33.72
N PRO A 36 57.34 25.03 -32.89
CA PRO A 36 58.23 26.13 -32.60
C PRO A 36 59.07 26.48 -33.85
N VAL A 37 58.93 27.72 -34.32
CA VAL A 37 59.72 28.30 -35.42
C VAL A 37 60.57 29.44 -34.88
N GLU A 38 61.74 29.66 -35.46
CA GLU A 38 62.70 30.69 -35.03
C GLU A 38 62.03 32.08 -35.01
N GLY A 39 62.05 32.75 -33.86
CA GLY A 39 61.39 34.06 -33.65
C GLY A 39 59.97 34.03 -33.10
N ALA A 40 59.42 32.86 -32.77
CA ALA A 40 58.11 32.74 -32.15
C ALA A 40 58.10 33.15 -30.66
N VAL A 41 57.15 34.01 -30.28
CA VAL A 41 56.92 34.44 -28.89
C VAL A 41 55.73 33.67 -28.30
N PRO A 42 55.85 33.07 -27.10
CA PRO A 42 54.75 32.34 -26.47
C PRO A 42 53.57 33.28 -26.17
N VAL A 43 52.35 32.84 -26.49
CA VAL A 43 51.11 33.58 -26.20
C VAL A 43 50.45 32.98 -24.97
N ASP A 44 50.29 33.80 -23.93
CA ASP A 44 49.59 33.40 -22.70
C ASP A 44 48.08 33.61 -22.89
N LEU A 45 47.31 32.53 -22.81
CA LEU A 45 45.85 32.59 -22.97
C LEU A 45 45.20 32.96 -21.62
N PRO A 46 44.27 33.94 -21.58
CA PRO A 46 43.58 34.26 -20.35
C PRO A 46 42.67 33.10 -19.90
N GLN A 47 42.57 32.92 -18.59
CA GLN A 47 41.70 31.88 -18.01
C GLN A 47 40.23 32.13 -18.37
N ILE A 48 39.54 31.05 -18.74
CA ILE A 48 38.12 31.08 -19.10
C ILE A 48 37.29 31.25 -17.82
N ASN A 49 36.43 32.26 -17.78
CA ASN A 49 35.48 32.46 -16.68
C ASN A 49 34.48 31.30 -16.63
N THR A 50 34.59 30.45 -15.61
CA THR A 50 33.63 29.36 -15.37
C THR A 50 32.78 29.72 -14.14
N ALA A 51 31.47 29.80 -14.31
CA ALA A 51 30.55 30.06 -13.20
C ALA A 51 30.47 28.82 -12.28
N LYS A 52 30.51 29.04 -10.95
CA LYS A 52 30.28 27.97 -9.97
C LYS A 52 28.81 27.53 -10.01
N PRO A 53 28.49 26.23 -10.02
CA PRO A 53 27.12 25.76 -9.88
C PRO A 53 26.55 26.25 -8.54
N LEU A 54 25.36 26.85 -8.56
CA LEU A 54 24.64 27.16 -7.33
C LEU A 54 24.28 25.85 -6.63
N ALA A 55 24.57 25.75 -5.34
CA ALA A 55 24.20 24.57 -4.55
C ALA A 55 22.67 24.41 -4.58
N ALA A 56 22.21 23.22 -5.02
CA ALA A 56 20.79 22.89 -4.98
C ALA A 56 20.30 22.91 -3.53
N LYS A 57 19.22 23.64 -3.27
CA LYS A 57 18.54 23.58 -1.97
C LYS A 57 18.04 22.14 -1.75
N PRO A 58 18.19 21.57 -0.53
CA PRO A 58 17.58 20.29 -0.20
C PRO A 58 16.07 20.38 -0.41
N VAL A 59 15.54 19.55 -1.32
CA VAL A 59 14.09 19.35 -1.44
C VAL A 59 13.70 18.48 -0.25
N VAL A 60 13.05 19.10 0.74
CA VAL A 60 12.42 18.36 1.84
C VAL A 60 11.21 17.65 1.25
N PRO A 61 11.12 16.30 1.30
CA PRO A 61 9.92 15.59 0.92
C PRO A 61 8.75 16.12 1.74
N PRO A 62 7.56 16.33 1.14
CA PRO A 62 6.37 16.62 1.92
C PRO A 62 6.22 15.56 3.01
N PRO A 63 5.88 15.92 4.25
CA PRO A 63 5.56 14.93 5.26
C PRO A 63 4.47 14.01 4.69
N ASP A 64 4.67 12.69 4.81
CA ASP A 64 3.68 11.69 4.43
C ASP A 64 2.38 12.02 5.17
N ALA A 65 1.48 12.74 4.50
CA ALA A 65 0.13 12.96 4.96
C ALA A 65 -0.62 11.65 4.77
N ARG A 66 -0.29 10.63 5.59
CA ARG A 66 -1.22 9.56 5.90
C ARG A 66 -2.41 10.24 6.56
N SER A 67 -3.37 10.61 5.74
CA SER A 67 -4.68 11.10 6.16
C SER A 67 -5.19 10.11 7.19
N SER A 68 -5.10 10.46 8.47
CA SER A 68 -5.77 9.74 9.54
C SER A 68 -7.24 10.11 9.46
N ARG A 69 -7.91 9.68 8.39
CA ARG A 69 -9.36 9.79 8.32
C ARG A 69 -9.90 9.00 9.51
N PRO A 70 -10.76 9.59 10.36
CA PRO A 70 -11.31 8.87 11.50
C PRO A 70 -11.92 7.55 11.02
N GLN A 71 -11.41 6.43 11.54
CA GLN A 71 -12.03 5.14 11.27
C GLN A 71 -13.37 5.10 11.99
N VAL A 72 -14.44 4.98 11.21
CA VAL A 72 -15.78 4.79 11.75
C VAL A 72 -15.80 3.46 12.49
N GLN A 73 -16.13 3.50 13.79
CA GLN A 73 -16.33 2.29 14.58
C GLN A 73 -17.79 1.87 14.44
N TYR A 74 -18.01 0.68 13.88
CA TYR A 74 -19.35 0.10 13.76
C TYR A 74 -19.65 -0.78 14.96
N GLN A 75 -20.92 -0.81 15.33
CA GLN A 75 -21.49 -1.73 16.30
C GLN A 75 -22.58 -2.54 15.60
N VAL A 76 -22.61 -3.84 15.86
CA VAL A 76 -23.61 -4.76 15.30
C VAL A 76 -24.36 -5.41 16.44
N ALA A 77 -25.68 -5.46 16.36
CA ALA A 77 -26.51 -6.16 17.33
C ALA A 77 -27.59 -6.98 16.61
N ILE A 78 -27.76 -8.24 17.02
CA ILE A 78 -28.86 -9.07 16.55
C ILE A 78 -30.13 -8.60 17.26
N THR A 79 -31.16 -8.27 16.50
CA THR A 79 -32.45 -7.78 17.02
C THR A 79 -33.52 -8.87 17.00
N THR A 80 -33.40 -9.82 16.07
CA THR A 80 -34.27 -11.00 15.98
C THR A 80 -33.43 -12.22 15.61
N PRO A 81 -33.64 -13.39 16.22
CA PRO A 81 -34.48 -13.60 17.40
C PRO A 81 -33.97 -12.83 18.63
N ALA A 82 -34.74 -12.79 19.72
CA ALA A 82 -34.24 -12.32 21.00
C ALA A 82 -33.23 -13.34 21.59
N PRO A 83 -32.34 -12.94 22.51
CA PRO A 83 -31.52 -13.89 23.25
C PRO A 83 -32.36 -14.98 23.89
N GLU A 84 -31.93 -16.24 23.75
CA GLU A 84 -32.56 -17.44 24.31
C GLU A 84 -34.01 -17.67 23.81
N ALA A 85 -34.41 -17.04 22.71
CA ALA A 85 -35.75 -17.23 22.17
C ALA A 85 -36.00 -18.68 21.78
N THR A 86 -37.20 -19.16 22.08
CA THR A 86 -37.67 -20.48 21.67
C THR A 86 -38.56 -20.35 20.43
N LEU A 87 -38.08 -20.86 19.30
CA LEU A 87 -38.76 -20.88 18.02
C LEU A 87 -39.36 -22.27 17.77
N ARG A 88 -40.50 -22.33 17.09
CA ARG A 88 -41.13 -23.59 16.70
C ARG A 88 -41.50 -23.58 15.23
N ASP A 89 -40.74 -24.31 14.42
CA ASP A 89 -40.99 -24.42 12.99
C ASP A 89 -40.51 -25.78 12.48
N ASN A 90 -41.44 -26.59 11.97
CA ASN A 90 -41.16 -27.96 11.54
C ASN A 90 -40.29 -28.05 10.28
N LEU A 91 -40.20 -26.97 9.49
CA LEU A 91 -39.34 -26.87 8.32
C LEU A 91 -37.97 -26.26 8.67
N GLY A 92 -37.73 -25.96 9.94
CA GLY A 92 -36.50 -25.35 10.41
C GLY A 92 -36.28 -23.94 9.87
N ARG A 93 -37.36 -23.17 9.69
CA ARG A 93 -37.27 -21.78 9.26
C ARG A 93 -36.93 -20.85 10.42
N VAL A 94 -35.90 -20.03 10.24
CA VAL A 94 -35.45 -19.07 11.25
C VAL A 94 -35.19 -17.73 10.56
N GLN A 95 -35.83 -16.66 11.05
CA GLN A 95 -35.55 -15.30 10.62
C GLN A 95 -34.55 -14.66 11.57
N ILE A 96 -33.44 -14.16 11.02
CA ILE A 96 -32.43 -13.40 11.77
C ILE A 96 -32.37 -11.98 11.23
N GLN A 97 -32.51 -11.00 12.11
CA GLN A 97 -32.32 -9.58 11.78
C GLN A 97 -31.25 -9.00 12.69
N ALA A 98 -30.40 -8.16 12.13
CA ALA A 98 -29.41 -7.37 12.84
C ALA A 98 -29.59 -5.88 12.56
N SER A 99 -29.03 -5.07 13.44
CA SER A 99 -28.88 -3.63 13.25
C SER A 99 -27.41 -3.25 13.33
N VAL A 100 -27.04 -2.20 12.59
CA VAL A 100 -25.69 -1.65 12.58
C VAL A 100 -25.71 -0.15 12.77
N GLN A 101 -24.82 0.34 13.64
CA GLN A 101 -24.68 1.74 13.96
C GLN A 101 -23.20 2.14 13.91
N PRO A 102 -22.86 3.30 13.32
CA PRO A 102 -23.75 4.16 12.53
C PRO A 102 -24.19 3.48 11.22
N ASP A 103 -25.25 3.99 10.57
CA ASP A 103 -25.74 3.45 9.30
C ASP A 103 -24.62 3.44 8.24
N PRO A 104 -24.25 2.28 7.69
CA PRO A 104 -23.20 2.18 6.69
C PRO A 104 -23.61 2.72 5.31
N ARG A 105 -24.84 3.22 5.14
CA ARG A 105 -25.38 3.79 3.89
C ARG A 105 -25.24 2.85 2.70
N GLY A 106 -25.45 1.55 2.94
CA GLY A 106 -25.34 0.51 1.93
C GLY A 106 -23.91 0.07 1.57
N ALA A 107 -22.89 0.53 2.29
CA ALA A 107 -21.53 0.00 2.14
C ALA A 107 -21.38 -1.33 2.89
N GLY A 108 -20.54 -2.22 2.37
CA GLY A 108 -20.19 -3.48 3.02
C GLY A 108 -21.19 -4.61 2.78
N SER A 109 -21.03 -5.68 3.55
CA SER A 109 -21.92 -6.84 3.56
C SER A 109 -22.02 -7.43 4.97
N TYR A 110 -23.01 -8.30 5.17
CA TYR A 110 -23.31 -8.93 6.45
C TYR A 110 -23.15 -10.44 6.30
N GLN A 111 -22.38 -11.05 7.17
CA GLN A 111 -22.14 -12.49 7.18
C GLN A 111 -22.77 -13.10 8.43
N LEU A 112 -23.68 -14.04 8.23
CA LEU A 112 -24.29 -14.81 9.30
C LEU A 112 -23.48 -16.07 9.59
N LEU A 113 -23.17 -16.25 10.86
CA LEU A 113 -22.62 -17.48 11.40
C LEU A 113 -23.70 -18.21 12.18
N LEU A 114 -23.84 -19.51 11.94
CA LEU A 114 -24.63 -20.45 12.73
C LEU A 114 -23.68 -21.51 13.28
N ASP A 115 -23.63 -21.66 14.60
CA ASP A 115 -22.75 -22.60 15.31
C ASP A 115 -21.28 -22.46 14.90
N GLY A 116 -20.84 -21.20 14.78
CA GLY A 116 -19.48 -20.83 14.40
C GLY A 116 -19.15 -21.02 12.91
N LYS A 117 -20.10 -21.47 12.09
CA LYS A 117 -19.91 -21.66 10.64
C LYS A 117 -20.65 -20.59 9.86
N VAL A 118 -19.98 -20.02 8.86
CA VAL A 118 -20.61 -19.10 7.92
C VAL A 118 -21.66 -19.86 7.11
N VAL A 119 -22.91 -19.41 7.18
CA VAL A 119 -24.04 -20.02 6.45
C VAL A 119 -24.56 -19.12 5.33
N GLU A 120 -24.45 -17.80 5.48
CA GLU A 120 -24.96 -16.85 4.49
C GLU A 120 -24.15 -15.54 4.53
N THR A 121 -24.07 -14.85 3.39
CA THR A 121 -23.55 -13.49 3.29
C THR A 121 -24.46 -12.67 2.39
N SER A 122 -24.95 -11.52 2.88
CA SER A 122 -25.97 -10.70 2.24
C SER A 122 -25.58 -9.21 2.28
N PRO A 123 -26.00 -8.39 1.30
CA PRO A 123 -25.86 -6.93 1.38
C PRO A 123 -26.82 -6.28 2.39
N SER A 124 -27.79 -7.03 2.93
CA SER A 124 -28.73 -6.57 3.96
C SER A 124 -28.49 -7.30 5.30
N PRO A 125 -28.78 -6.66 6.45
CA PRO A 125 -28.59 -7.26 7.76
C PRO A 125 -29.75 -8.21 8.15
N GLY A 126 -30.35 -8.89 7.16
CA GLY A 126 -31.48 -9.79 7.36
C GLY A 126 -31.28 -11.10 6.62
N PHE A 127 -31.59 -12.20 7.30
CA PHE A 127 -31.32 -13.56 6.86
C PHE A 127 -32.52 -14.47 7.13
N SER A 128 -32.77 -15.39 6.21
CA SER A 128 -33.86 -16.35 6.30
C SER A 128 -33.30 -17.75 6.08
N LEU A 129 -33.06 -18.46 7.18
CA LEU A 129 -32.59 -19.84 7.12
C LEU A 129 -33.78 -20.81 6.96
N SER A 130 -33.50 -21.96 6.36
CA SER A 130 -34.43 -23.09 6.27
C SER A 130 -33.67 -24.39 6.54
N GLY A 131 -34.37 -25.43 7.01
CA GLY A 131 -33.75 -26.72 7.30
C GLY A 131 -32.80 -26.70 8.51
N VAL A 132 -32.88 -25.68 9.37
CA VAL A 132 -32.15 -25.68 10.65
C VAL A 132 -32.69 -26.82 11.51
N ASN A 133 -31.79 -27.63 12.07
CA ASN A 133 -32.19 -28.75 12.91
C ASN A 133 -32.83 -28.27 14.22
N ARG A 134 -33.62 -29.12 14.87
CA ARG A 134 -34.08 -28.82 16.24
C ARG A 134 -32.90 -28.77 17.21
N GLY A 135 -33.02 -27.98 18.26
CA GLY A 135 -32.03 -27.90 19.35
C GLY A 135 -31.60 -26.46 19.64
N GLU A 136 -30.51 -26.37 20.41
CA GLU A 136 -29.83 -25.11 20.68
C GLU A 136 -28.95 -24.73 19.49
N HIS A 137 -28.99 -23.47 19.10
CA HIS A 137 -28.16 -22.91 18.06
C HIS A 137 -27.60 -21.56 18.49
N SER A 138 -26.35 -21.30 18.13
CA SER A 138 -25.71 -20.01 18.34
C SER A 138 -25.57 -19.25 17.03
N ILE A 139 -25.81 -17.95 17.08
CA ILE A 139 -25.72 -17.04 15.94
C ILE A 139 -24.82 -15.85 16.23
N GLN A 140 -24.15 -15.39 15.19
CA GLN A 140 -23.37 -14.16 15.19
C GLN A 140 -23.45 -13.52 13.81
N VAL A 141 -23.51 -12.18 13.76
CA VAL A 141 -23.48 -11.43 12.51
C VAL A 141 -22.21 -10.59 12.47
N ASN A 142 -21.41 -10.79 11.42
CA ASN A 142 -20.26 -9.96 11.11
C ASN A 142 -20.66 -8.91 10.07
N PHE A 143 -20.24 -7.66 10.26
CA PHE A 143 -20.30 -6.62 9.25
C PHE A 143 -18.93 -6.49 8.58
N LEU A 144 -18.88 -6.64 7.26
CA LEU A 144 -17.68 -6.68 6.45
C LEU A 144 -17.59 -5.44 5.58
N SER A 145 -16.38 -4.95 5.38
CA SER A 145 -16.07 -3.97 4.35
C SER A 145 -16.20 -4.57 2.95
N ASN A 146 -16.22 -3.72 1.93
CA ASN A 146 -16.22 -4.13 0.52
C ASN A 146 -14.98 -4.98 0.13
N SER A 147 -13.89 -4.94 0.91
CA SER A 147 -12.72 -5.78 0.71
C SER A 147 -12.79 -7.13 1.45
N GLY A 148 -13.90 -7.42 2.15
CA GLY A 148 -14.08 -8.64 2.94
C GLY A 148 -13.47 -8.59 4.35
N LYS A 149 -12.86 -7.47 4.77
CA LYS A 149 -12.38 -7.31 6.15
C LYS A 149 -13.57 -7.11 7.10
N ILE A 150 -13.60 -7.86 8.20
CA ILE A 150 -14.57 -7.65 9.29
C ILE A 150 -14.33 -6.28 9.93
N LEU A 151 -15.36 -5.43 9.92
CA LEU A 151 -15.39 -4.10 10.51
C LEU A 151 -15.97 -4.12 11.93
N ALA A 152 -16.95 -5.00 12.17
CA ALA A 152 -17.56 -5.22 13.48
C ALA A 152 -18.26 -6.58 13.52
N SER A 153 -18.46 -7.10 14.72
CA SER A 153 -19.17 -8.36 14.97
C SER A 153 -20.18 -8.16 16.08
N SER A 154 -21.33 -8.82 15.97
CA SER A 154 -22.28 -8.87 17.07
C SER A 154 -21.74 -9.74 18.22
N PRO A 155 -22.25 -9.56 19.44
CA PRO A 155 -22.19 -10.60 20.45
C PRO A 155 -22.77 -11.92 19.88
N GLN A 156 -22.24 -13.04 20.35
CA GLN A 156 -22.83 -14.34 20.07
C GLN A 156 -24.14 -14.46 20.86
N GLN A 157 -25.18 -14.95 20.21
CA GLN A 157 -26.51 -15.10 20.81
C GLN A 157 -27.03 -16.50 20.56
N VAL A 158 -27.72 -17.08 21.54
CA VAL A 158 -28.32 -18.41 21.44
C VAL A 158 -29.82 -18.30 21.18
N PHE A 159 -30.36 -19.24 20.41
CA PHE A 159 -31.79 -19.51 20.31
C PHE A 159 -32.05 -21.02 20.33
N TYR A 160 -33.28 -21.41 20.61
CA TYR A 160 -33.71 -22.81 20.67
C TYR A 160 -34.77 -23.05 19.59
N LEU A 161 -34.61 -24.09 18.77
CA LEU A 161 -35.57 -24.48 17.75
C LEU A 161 -36.24 -25.79 18.11
N HIS A 162 -37.57 -25.77 18.16
CA HIS A 162 -38.40 -26.96 18.34
C HIS A 162 -39.05 -27.35 17.01
N GLN A 163 -39.03 -28.66 16.75
CA GLN A 163 -39.78 -29.28 15.67
C GLN A 163 -40.74 -30.32 16.27
N ALA A 164 -41.91 -30.47 15.68
CA ALA A 164 -42.82 -31.54 16.02
C ALA A 164 -42.18 -32.90 15.69
N SER A 165 -42.41 -33.89 16.53
CA SER A 165 -41.98 -35.25 16.24
C SER A 165 -42.74 -35.79 15.04
N ALA A 166 -42.04 -36.41 14.09
CA ALA A 166 -42.65 -37.11 12.95
C ALA A 166 -43.59 -38.26 13.38
N LEU A 167 -43.55 -38.68 14.65
CA LEU A 167 -44.38 -39.73 15.21
C LEU A 167 -45.71 -39.22 15.81
N ILE A 168 -45.92 -37.90 15.87
CA ILE A 168 -47.13 -37.29 16.43
C ILE A 168 -47.92 -36.65 15.27
N ASN A 169 -48.74 -37.46 14.61
CA ASN A 169 -49.80 -36.95 13.73
C ASN A 169 -51.05 -36.71 14.59
N PRO A 170 -51.51 -35.45 14.79
CA PRO A 170 -52.87 -35.25 15.28
C PRO A 170 -53.84 -35.81 14.23
N ARG A 171 -54.76 -36.67 14.68
CA ARG A 171 -55.88 -37.16 13.88
C ARG A 171 -56.85 -36.03 13.56
#